data_AF-A0A839V2T3-F1
#
_entry.id   AF-A0A839V2T3-F1
#
_cell.length_a   1.000
_cell.length_b   1.000
_cell.length_c   1.000
_cell.angle_alpha   90.00
_cell.angle_beta   90.00
_cell.angle_gamma   90.00
#
_symmetry.space_group_name_H-M   'P 1'
#
loop_
_entity.id
_entity.type
_entity.pdbx_description
1 polymer ?
#
loop_
_entity_poly.entity_id
_entity_poly.type
_entity_poly.pdbx_seq_one_letter_code
_entity_poly.pdbx_strand_id
1 'polypeptide(L)'
;MCFFAGIRRPFLDPDCHSRWTTQKGAAQIHGAHRIHYKTIIRPSCLAVAVFLLAIVPSVAAPLYPRAGASSAAPGHPAVAALDGGGWRAAGPAPQWLVVDLGMRSRLHAVVLRLPGGGAPHITLSGSDSGATAPPDGWTRLGVIEAGRAGSASIALDGMARFVRLTFDAGPAAVDAITVDATPIVDSGADTLPPPPAGIAPLAVVESCDLWSSPAMWASLRDRAPRSRPLTGVYDDADPLVIDARIRLARGAGITAFQSCWFRQKGNAGQPVMTEYDGAIRAFADTARLRGAIRWSLLWDNANPAGDGVTDAGDFLDHVAAFWIAAYLDRPNYLRVQGRPVIAIASPERLAGQLGGEAAARRTIAAFRAAARRAGVGDPLLIAVNNASPAADNALASRIGFDAVMAYASPMFTGLLPGPHPDAAQVLDAERRAWAARLAHSRLPPLVTASIGYDAWPWSGVEAGYHLDARAWRELLHQSFVRAQALPPGQPGHALLYVDNWNEYGEGHVIEPSLAWGSSALDVLGEVLRQGR
;
A
#
# COMPACT_ATOMS: atom_id res chain seq x y z
N MET A 1 12.13 -20.56 -9.22
CA MET A 1 11.47 -19.61 -8.30
C MET A 1 10.32 -20.37 -7.65
N CYS A 2 10.65 -21.08 -6.57
CA CYS A 2 9.80 -22.11 -5.99
C CYS A 2 9.07 -21.55 -4.76
N PHE A 3 7.84 -21.09 -4.95
CA PHE A 3 6.84 -21.02 -3.87
C PHE A 3 6.13 -22.38 -3.67
N PHE A 4 6.48 -23.40 -4.47
CA PHE A 4 5.83 -24.71 -4.50
C PHE A 4 6.73 -25.83 -3.97
N ALA A 5 6.87 -25.96 -2.64
CA ALA A 5 7.30 -27.21 -2.00
C ALA A 5 7.02 -27.16 -0.48
N GLY A 6 5.75 -27.05 -0.09
CA GLY A 6 5.39 -27.03 1.33
C GLY A 6 4.00 -27.57 1.69
N ILE A 7 3.09 -27.70 0.73
CA ILE A 7 1.75 -28.23 0.99
C ILE A 7 1.67 -29.64 0.42
N ARG A 8 2.04 -30.62 1.23
CA ARG A 8 1.60 -32.00 0.99
C ARG A 8 0.08 -32.03 1.11
N ARG A 9 -0.56 -32.51 0.03
CA ARG A 9 -1.98 -32.82 -0.09
C ARG A 9 -2.49 -33.61 1.13
N PRO A 10 -3.73 -33.36 1.56
CA PRO A 10 -4.68 -34.47 1.50
C PRO A 10 -6.10 -33.97 1.22
N PHE A 11 -6.54 -33.91 -0.04
CA PHE A 11 -7.97 -33.90 -0.36
C PHE A 11 -8.17 -34.44 -1.76
N LEU A 12 -8.15 -35.77 -1.87
CA LEU A 12 -8.89 -36.55 -2.87
C LEU A 12 -9.00 -37.98 -2.32
N ASP A 13 -10.06 -38.24 -1.56
CA ASP A 13 -10.68 -39.58 -1.51
C ASP A 13 -12.18 -39.38 -1.22
N PRO A 14 -13.09 -39.72 -2.16
CA PRO A 14 -14.52 -39.63 -1.96
C PRO A 14 -15.09 -41.03 -1.76
N ASP A 15 -15.09 -41.54 -0.52
CA ASP A 15 -15.97 -42.65 -0.13
C ASP A 15 -15.93 -42.84 1.40
N CYS A 16 -16.94 -42.34 2.12
CA CYS A 16 -17.63 -43.18 3.10
C CYS A 16 -18.95 -42.56 3.57
N HIS A 17 -20.00 -43.35 3.39
CA HIS A 17 -21.35 -43.12 3.88
C HIS A 17 -21.45 -43.16 5.42
N SER A 18 -22.47 -42.43 5.89
CA SER A 18 -23.49 -42.85 6.87
C SER A 18 -23.50 -42.18 8.25
N ARG A 19 -24.68 -41.59 8.51
CA ARG A 19 -25.52 -41.59 9.73
C ARG A 19 -24.81 -41.13 11.01
N TRP A 20 -25.28 -40.10 11.70
CA TRP A 20 -26.32 -40.25 12.73
C TRP A 20 -27.22 -39.01 12.87
N THR A 21 -28.42 -39.29 13.35
CA THR A 21 -29.64 -38.48 13.40
C THR A 21 -29.82 -37.66 14.68
N THR A 22 -30.54 -36.55 14.53
CA THR A 22 -31.55 -35.94 15.43
C THR A 22 -31.16 -35.47 16.84
N GLN A 23 -31.40 -34.17 17.11
CA GLN A 23 -32.47 -33.77 18.03
C GLN A 23 -32.97 -32.34 17.76
N LYS A 24 -34.30 -32.21 17.68
CA LYS A 24 -35.08 -30.98 17.61
C LYS A 24 -35.19 -30.36 19.01
N GLY A 25 -35.22 -29.03 19.06
CA GLY A 25 -35.77 -28.27 20.19
C GLY A 25 -36.19 -26.89 19.69
N ALA A 26 -37.50 -26.68 19.54
CA ALA A 26 -38.11 -25.41 19.15
C ALA A 26 -38.78 -24.75 20.37
N ALA A 27 -38.97 -23.43 20.27
CA ALA A 27 -39.79 -22.49 21.06
C ALA A 27 -38.94 -21.40 21.74
N GLN A 28 -39.31 -20.12 21.83
CA GLN A 28 -40.50 -19.40 21.40
C GLN A 28 -40.17 -17.89 21.43
N ILE A 29 -40.93 -17.12 20.66
CA ILE A 29 -40.92 -15.66 20.52
C ILE A 29 -41.62 -14.99 21.71
N HIS A 30 -41.09 -13.86 22.23
CA HIS A 30 -41.75 -12.65 22.77
C HIS A 30 -40.62 -11.69 23.22
N GLY A 31 -40.67 -10.36 23.17
CA GLY A 31 -41.68 -9.39 22.80
C GLY A 31 -41.01 -8.03 22.53
N ALA A 32 -41.75 -7.14 21.90
CA ALA A 32 -41.31 -5.83 21.42
C ALA A 32 -41.28 -4.77 22.54
N HIS A 33 -40.26 -3.90 22.54
CA HIS A 33 -40.35 -2.58 23.17
C HIS A 33 -39.75 -1.49 22.27
N ARG A 34 -40.65 -0.63 21.77
CA ARG A 34 -40.35 0.65 21.12
C ARG A 34 -39.96 1.67 22.18
N ILE A 35 -38.81 2.34 22.04
CA ILE A 35 -38.45 3.52 22.82
C ILE A 35 -38.74 4.77 21.98
N HIS A 36 -39.56 5.66 22.54
CA HIS A 36 -39.87 6.98 22.00
C HIS A 36 -38.71 7.96 22.31
N TYR A 37 -38.18 8.63 21.29
CA TYR A 37 -37.39 9.85 21.50
C TYR A 37 -38.32 11.06 21.43
N LYS A 38 -38.49 11.74 22.56
CA LYS A 38 -39.13 13.05 22.65
C LYS A 38 -38.10 14.13 22.35
N THR A 39 -38.34 14.85 21.25
CA THR A 39 -37.72 16.11 20.89
C THR A 39 -38.03 17.18 21.95
N ILE A 40 -37.00 17.82 22.51
CA ILE A 40 -37.15 19.09 23.24
C ILE A 40 -36.26 20.11 22.54
N ILE A 41 -36.91 21.00 21.79
CA ILE A 41 -36.37 22.27 21.31
C ILE A 41 -36.63 23.29 22.42
N ARG A 42 -35.60 24.02 22.88
CA ARG A 42 -35.78 25.41 23.29
C ARG A 42 -34.58 26.28 22.86
N PRO A 43 -34.84 27.53 22.44
CA PRO A 43 -33.90 28.42 21.76
C PRO A 43 -33.29 29.46 22.72
N SER A 44 -32.19 30.10 22.32
CA SER A 44 -31.93 31.57 22.36
C SER A 44 -30.44 31.92 22.51
N CYS A 45 -30.10 33.11 21.97
CA CYS A 45 -28.84 33.87 22.05
C CYS A 45 -27.82 33.56 20.93
N LEU A 46 -27.94 34.15 19.74
CA LEU A 46 -27.68 35.55 19.31
C LEU A 46 -26.18 35.87 19.10
N ALA A 47 -25.80 35.89 17.82
CA ALA A 47 -24.81 36.72 17.14
C ALA A 47 -23.38 36.85 17.70
N VAL A 48 -22.47 36.08 17.10
CA VAL A 48 -21.10 36.55 16.77
C VAL A 48 -20.83 36.09 15.33
N ALA A 49 -21.11 36.96 14.36
CA ALA A 49 -20.69 36.79 12.98
C ALA A 49 -19.24 37.27 12.86
N VAL A 50 -18.29 36.36 13.12
CA VAL A 50 -16.89 36.56 12.73
C VAL A 50 -16.71 36.04 11.32
N PHE A 51 -16.24 36.92 10.44
CA PHE A 51 -15.72 36.61 9.12
C PHE A 51 -14.64 35.51 9.23
N LEU A 52 -15.05 34.25 9.11
CA LEU A 52 -14.17 33.16 8.73
C LEU A 52 -14.24 33.10 7.20
N LEU A 53 -13.34 33.84 6.55
CA LEU A 53 -12.82 33.35 5.28
C LEU A 53 -12.22 31.98 5.60
N ALA A 54 -12.95 30.93 5.24
CA ALA A 54 -12.38 29.60 5.19
C ALA A 54 -11.22 29.67 4.19
N ILE A 55 -10.00 29.83 4.71
CA ILE A 55 -8.82 29.33 4.02
C ILE A 55 -9.05 27.82 4.00
N VAL A 56 -9.74 27.35 2.95
CA VAL A 56 -9.72 25.94 2.60
C VAL A 56 -8.23 25.61 2.48
N PRO A 57 -7.65 24.77 3.35
CA PRO A 57 -6.27 24.37 3.14
C PRO A 57 -6.22 23.80 1.73
N SER A 58 -5.35 24.39 0.92
CA SER A 58 -5.02 23.92 -0.43
C SER A 58 -5.00 22.39 -0.38
N VAL A 59 -5.97 21.76 -1.03
CA VAL A 59 -5.98 20.32 -1.20
C VAL A 59 -4.69 20.03 -1.95
N ALA A 60 -3.74 19.37 -1.28
CA ALA A 60 -2.48 18.97 -1.88
C ALA A 60 -2.82 18.33 -3.22
N ALA A 61 -2.36 18.95 -4.30
CA ALA A 61 -2.69 18.51 -5.63
C ALA A 61 -2.20 17.05 -5.76
N PRO A 62 -3.05 16.12 -6.23
CA PRO A 62 -2.75 14.69 -6.20
C PRO A 62 -1.52 14.37 -7.04
N LEU A 63 -0.62 13.47 -6.60
CA LEU A 63 0.63 13.18 -7.35
C LEU A 63 0.59 11.97 -8.32
N TYR A 64 -0.53 11.72 -9.01
CA TYR A 64 -0.62 10.68 -10.05
C TYR A 64 -1.25 11.16 -11.36
N PRO A 65 -0.91 10.51 -12.51
CA PRO A 65 -1.66 10.49 -13.78
C PRO A 65 -3.17 10.39 -13.57
N ARG A 66 -3.85 11.53 -13.47
CA ARG A 66 -5.30 11.63 -13.55
C ARG A 66 -5.66 12.04 -14.96
N ALA A 67 -6.73 11.48 -15.49
CA ALA A 67 -7.27 11.98 -16.75
C ALA A 67 -8.53 12.81 -16.50
N GLY A 68 -8.54 14.03 -17.05
CA GLY A 68 -9.72 14.88 -17.17
C GLY A 68 -10.04 15.12 -18.64
N ALA A 69 -11.29 15.39 -18.98
CA ALA A 69 -11.67 15.74 -20.34
C ALA A 69 -12.73 16.83 -20.36
N SER A 70 -12.87 17.54 -21.49
CA SER A 70 -13.93 18.52 -21.72
C SER A 70 -15.32 17.92 -21.66
N SER A 71 -15.46 16.67 -22.08
CA SER A 71 -16.70 15.90 -22.00
C SER A 71 -16.39 14.41 -22.09
N ALA A 72 -17.36 13.55 -21.76
CA ALA A 72 -17.24 12.11 -21.93
C ALA A 72 -18.58 11.48 -22.32
N ALA A 73 -18.54 10.55 -23.27
CA ALA A 73 -19.69 9.69 -23.56
C ALA A 73 -19.87 8.65 -22.43
N PRO A 74 -21.11 8.18 -22.18
CA PRO A 74 -21.35 7.10 -21.21
C PRO A 74 -20.46 5.88 -21.49
N GLY A 75 -19.83 5.34 -20.45
CA GLY A 75 -18.92 4.19 -20.56
C GLY A 75 -17.50 4.51 -21.04
N HIS A 76 -17.22 5.76 -21.44
CA HIS A 76 -15.89 6.18 -21.95
C HIS A 76 -15.35 7.43 -21.24
N PRO A 77 -15.24 7.44 -19.89
CA PRO A 77 -14.68 8.56 -19.14
C PRO A 77 -13.21 8.80 -19.48
N ALA A 78 -12.68 9.98 -19.15
CA ALA A 78 -11.29 10.35 -19.42
C ALA A 78 -10.28 9.31 -18.90
N VAL A 79 -10.51 8.79 -17.69
CA VAL A 79 -9.68 7.75 -17.06
C VAL A 79 -9.60 6.46 -17.87
N ALA A 80 -10.64 6.12 -18.66
CA ALA A 80 -10.62 4.92 -19.48
C ALA A 80 -9.52 4.94 -20.55
N ALA A 81 -9.04 6.12 -20.97
CA ALA A 81 -7.91 6.23 -21.88
C ALA A 81 -6.58 5.80 -21.24
N LEU A 82 -6.39 5.96 -19.93
CA LEU A 82 -5.19 5.46 -19.24
C LEU A 82 -5.19 3.92 -19.13
N ASP A 83 -6.38 3.34 -19.14
CA ASP A 83 -6.66 1.94 -18.87
C ASP A 83 -6.83 1.06 -20.13
N GLY A 84 -6.71 1.68 -21.31
CA GLY A 84 -6.94 1.03 -22.61
C GLY A 84 -8.41 0.75 -22.96
N GLY A 85 -9.36 1.15 -22.09
CA GLY A 85 -10.81 1.11 -22.35
C GLY A 85 -11.31 2.25 -23.23
N GLY A 86 -10.48 3.27 -23.41
CA GLY A 86 -10.66 4.38 -24.34
C GLY A 86 -11.61 5.47 -23.85
N TRP A 87 -11.18 6.72 -24.05
CA TRP A 87 -12.01 7.91 -23.89
C TRP A 87 -12.73 8.25 -25.20
N ARG A 88 -13.95 8.79 -25.09
CA ARG A 88 -14.77 9.29 -26.19
C ARG A 88 -15.44 10.58 -25.74
N ALA A 89 -15.39 11.62 -26.57
CA ALA A 89 -16.12 12.85 -26.33
C ALA A 89 -17.64 12.68 -26.45
N ALA A 90 -18.39 13.53 -25.76
CA ALA A 90 -19.86 13.53 -25.82
C ALA A 90 -20.42 14.23 -27.08
N GLY A 91 -19.60 14.99 -27.80
CA GLY A 91 -20.02 15.73 -28.99
C GLY A 91 -18.85 16.13 -29.91
N PRO A 92 -19.16 16.70 -31.09
CA PRO A 92 -18.18 16.94 -32.16
C PRO A 92 -17.45 18.29 -32.07
N ALA A 93 -17.85 19.17 -31.13
CA ALA A 93 -17.16 20.44 -30.87
C ALA A 93 -15.70 20.19 -30.48
N PRO A 94 -14.79 21.18 -30.58
CA PRO A 94 -13.42 21.03 -30.11
C PRO A 94 -13.35 20.47 -28.69
N GLN A 95 -12.49 19.46 -28.46
CA GLN A 95 -12.39 18.75 -27.19
C GLN A 95 -10.97 18.78 -26.64
N TRP A 96 -10.83 18.41 -25.38
CA TRP A 96 -9.55 18.11 -24.80
C TRP A 96 -9.59 16.91 -23.87
N LEU A 97 -8.45 16.23 -23.79
CA LEU A 97 -8.12 15.20 -22.82
C LEU A 97 -6.81 15.62 -22.14
N VAL A 98 -6.79 15.71 -20.82
CA VAL A 98 -5.63 16.11 -20.01
C VAL A 98 -5.23 14.94 -19.16
N VAL A 99 -3.94 14.61 -19.14
CA VAL A 99 -3.29 13.74 -18.17
C VAL A 99 -2.50 14.61 -17.19
N ASP A 100 -2.96 14.71 -15.95
CA ASP A 100 -2.20 15.27 -14.83
C ASP A 100 -1.26 14.20 -14.31
N LEU A 101 0.04 14.22 -14.63
CA LEU A 101 1.05 13.29 -14.10
C LEU A 101 1.22 13.37 -12.58
N GLY A 102 0.61 14.39 -11.97
CA GLY A 102 0.53 14.60 -10.54
C GLY A 102 1.78 15.24 -9.93
N MET A 103 2.92 15.07 -10.56
CA MET A 103 4.11 15.84 -10.28
C MET A 103 4.79 16.30 -11.55
N ARG A 104 5.55 17.38 -11.45
CA ARG A 104 6.36 17.87 -12.55
C ARG A 104 7.34 16.77 -12.94
N SER A 105 7.38 16.46 -14.22
CA SER A 105 8.13 15.33 -14.75
C SER A 105 8.90 15.74 -16.01
N ARG A 106 10.06 15.13 -16.24
CA ARG A 106 10.75 15.17 -17.53
C ARG A 106 9.97 14.30 -18.49
N LEU A 107 9.49 14.87 -19.59
CA LEU A 107 8.73 14.13 -20.59
C LEU A 107 9.69 13.46 -21.57
N HIS A 108 9.43 12.20 -21.90
CA HIS A 108 10.20 11.45 -22.91
C HIS A 108 9.35 11.14 -24.14
N ALA A 109 8.11 10.69 -23.93
CA ALA A 109 7.20 10.40 -25.02
C ALA A 109 5.73 10.40 -24.59
N VAL A 110 4.84 10.61 -25.57
CA VAL A 110 3.42 10.23 -25.46
C VAL A 110 3.16 9.11 -26.44
N VAL A 111 2.61 8.00 -25.93
CA VAL A 111 2.16 6.86 -26.73
C VAL A 111 0.64 6.86 -26.73
N LEU A 112 0.05 7.00 -27.92
CA LEU A 112 -1.39 6.93 -28.14
C LEU A 112 -1.76 5.68 -28.93
N ARG A 113 -2.94 5.15 -28.63
CA ARG A 113 -3.69 4.28 -29.54
C ARG A 113 -4.93 5.03 -29.98
N LEU A 114 -5.02 5.32 -31.27
CA LEU A 114 -6.11 6.07 -31.88
C LEU A 114 -7.10 5.10 -32.55
N PRO A 115 -8.41 5.42 -32.59
CA PRO A 115 -9.41 4.58 -33.24
C PRO A 115 -9.11 4.35 -34.73
N GLY A 116 -9.56 3.21 -35.27
CA GLY A 116 -9.33 2.81 -36.66
C GLY A 116 -9.88 3.77 -37.73
N GLY A 117 -10.85 4.63 -37.37
CA GLY A 117 -11.42 5.65 -38.26
C GLY A 117 -10.54 6.90 -38.45
N GLY A 118 -9.40 6.98 -37.78
CA GLY A 118 -8.52 8.15 -37.78
C GLY A 118 -8.94 9.21 -36.76
N ALA A 119 -7.96 9.91 -36.20
CA ALA A 119 -8.20 11.04 -35.30
C ALA A 119 -8.28 12.37 -36.08
N PRO A 120 -9.02 13.39 -35.57
CA PRO A 120 -8.85 14.75 -36.05
C PRO A 120 -7.47 15.28 -35.66
N HIS A 121 -7.09 16.47 -36.14
CA HIS A 121 -5.82 17.09 -35.75
C HIS A 121 -5.74 17.25 -34.21
N ILE A 122 -4.62 16.82 -33.64
CA ILE A 122 -4.38 16.84 -32.19
C ILE A 122 -3.17 17.74 -31.90
N THR A 123 -3.36 18.74 -31.04
CA THR A 123 -2.25 19.50 -30.45
C THR A 123 -1.90 18.94 -29.08
N LEU A 124 -0.62 18.62 -28.86
CA LEU A 124 -0.07 18.25 -27.56
C LEU A 124 0.53 19.49 -26.88
N SER A 125 0.17 19.71 -25.62
CA SER A 125 0.70 20.79 -24.80
C SER A 125 1.02 20.33 -23.37
N GLY A 126 2.01 20.95 -22.72
CA GLY A 126 2.43 20.71 -21.35
C GLY A 126 2.16 21.90 -20.44
N SER A 127 1.84 21.68 -19.16
CA SER A 127 1.69 22.74 -18.15
C SER A 127 2.19 22.28 -16.77
N ASP A 128 2.67 23.19 -15.95
CA ASP A 128 3.00 22.91 -14.54
C ASP A 128 1.80 23.09 -13.60
N SER A 129 0.89 24.02 -13.91
CA SER A 129 -0.23 24.40 -13.04
C SER A 129 -1.57 23.76 -13.46
N GLY A 130 -1.71 23.42 -14.74
CA GLY A 130 -2.98 22.94 -15.29
C GLY A 130 -4.09 23.99 -15.29
N ALA A 131 -3.79 25.25 -14.91
CA ALA A 131 -4.74 26.34 -14.88
C ALA A 131 -4.97 26.92 -16.29
N THR A 132 -6.18 27.45 -16.51
CA THR A 132 -6.68 28.13 -17.73
C THR A 132 -6.75 27.30 -19.03
N ALA A 133 -7.66 27.70 -19.93
CA ALA A 133 -7.65 27.24 -21.32
C ALA A 133 -6.43 27.86 -22.03
N PRO A 134 -5.75 27.13 -22.94
CA PRO A 134 -4.63 27.66 -23.72
C PRO A 134 -4.98 29.01 -24.37
N PRO A 135 -4.04 29.97 -24.47
CA PRO A 135 -2.59 29.79 -24.34
C PRO A 135 -1.97 30.04 -22.95
N ASP A 136 -2.74 30.51 -21.96
CA ASP A 136 -2.15 30.89 -20.66
C ASP A 136 -1.75 29.64 -19.86
N GLY A 137 -0.44 29.49 -19.64
CA GLY A 137 0.14 28.42 -18.81
C GLY A 137 0.38 27.07 -19.51
N TRP A 138 0.23 26.98 -20.84
CA TRP A 138 0.46 25.75 -21.61
C TRP A 138 1.52 25.95 -22.72
N THR A 139 2.55 25.11 -22.73
CA THR A 139 3.61 25.08 -23.75
C THR A 139 3.31 24.00 -24.78
N ARG A 140 3.32 24.34 -26.08
CA ARG A 140 3.12 23.35 -27.15
C ARG A 140 4.30 22.37 -27.18
N LEU A 141 3.99 21.07 -27.15
CA LEU A 141 4.96 19.98 -27.18
C LEU A 141 5.02 19.27 -28.55
N GLY A 142 3.91 19.23 -29.29
CA GLY A 142 3.86 18.54 -30.58
C GLY A 142 2.47 18.55 -31.22
N VAL A 143 2.34 17.88 -32.37
CA VAL A 143 1.08 17.70 -33.08
C VAL A 143 0.94 16.30 -33.67
N ILE A 144 -0.31 15.90 -33.91
CA ILE A 144 -0.67 14.74 -34.71
C ILE A 144 -1.60 15.21 -35.82
N GLU A 145 -1.17 14.96 -37.06
CA GLU A 145 -1.96 15.29 -38.24
C GLU A 145 -3.25 14.47 -38.32
N ALA A 146 -4.28 15.09 -38.90
CA ALA A 146 -5.57 14.44 -39.08
C ALA A 146 -5.48 13.17 -39.93
N GLY A 147 -6.33 12.18 -39.63
CA GLY A 147 -6.39 10.90 -40.34
C GLY A 147 -5.44 9.83 -39.79
N ARG A 148 -4.62 10.13 -38.77
CA ARG A 148 -3.78 9.12 -38.11
C ARG A 148 -4.63 8.16 -37.29
N ALA A 149 -4.41 6.86 -37.49
CA ALA A 149 -5.08 5.77 -36.78
C ALA A 149 -4.04 4.81 -36.17
N GLY A 150 -4.47 3.95 -35.25
CA GLY A 150 -3.59 2.96 -34.62
C GLY A 150 -2.59 3.58 -33.65
N SER A 151 -1.45 2.92 -33.44
CA SER A 151 -0.46 3.35 -32.46
C SER A 151 0.40 4.52 -32.98
N ALA A 152 0.55 5.55 -32.16
CA ALA A 152 1.44 6.68 -32.40
C ALA A 152 2.32 6.90 -31.17
N SER A 153 3.64 6.96 -31.36
CA SER A 153 4.58 7.41 -30.33
C SER A 153 5.18 8.74 -30.77
N ILE A 154 5.17 9.71 -29.87
CA ILE A 154 5.62 11.07 -30.11
C ILE A 154 6.67 11.37 -29.06
N ALA A 155 7.91 11.55 -29.49
CA ALA A 155 8.97 12.00 -28.62
C ALA A 155 8.64 13.39 -28.09
N LEU A 156 8.80 13.58 -26.79
CA LEU A 156 8.62 14.86 -26.12
C LEU A 156 9.98 15.31 -25.59
N ASP A 157 10.20 16.62 -25.61
CA ASP A 157 11.29 17.25 -24.90
C ASP A 157 10.72 18.41 -24.09
N GLY A 158 11.03 18.44 -22.80
CA GLY A 158 10.53 19.43 -21.86
C GLY A 158 10.09 18.84 -20.52
N MET A 159 9.54 19.73 -19.69
CA MET A 159 9.05 19.39 -18.37
C MET A 159 7.62 19.88 -18.24
N ALA A 160 6.76 19.04 -17.66
CA ALA A 160 5.40 19.43 -17.30
C ALA A 160 4.88 18.53 -16.19
N ARG A 161 3.86 18.99 -15.48
CA ARG A 161 2.99 18.14 -14.66
C ARG A 161 1.79 17.64 -15.46
N PHE A 162 1.19 18.48 -16.29
CA PHE A 162 0.01 18.16 -17.07
C PHE A 162 0.37 18.04 -18.55
N VAL A 163 -0.14 17.01 -19.22
CA VAL A 163 -0.05 16.83 -20.68
C VAL A 163 -1.46 16.83 -21.26
N ARG A 164 -1.73 17.71 -22.22
CA ARG A 164 -3.05 17.90 -22.83
C ARG A 164 -3.02 17.55 -24.31
N LEU A 165 -4.01 16.79 -24.74
CA LEU A 165 -4.41 16.62 -26.14
C LEU A 165 -5.59 17.55 -26.40
N THR A 166 -5.47 18.43 -27.39
CA THR A 166 -6.56 19.30 -27.86
C THR A 166 -6.93 18.90 -29.28
N PHE A 167 -8.23 18.72 -29.53
CA PHE A 167 -8.77 18.23 -30.79
C PHE A 167 -9.55 19.36 -31.49
N ASP A 168 -9.23 19.68 -32.73
CA ASP A 168 -9.70 20.90 -33.39
C ASP A 168 -11.17 20.87 -33.85
N ALA A 169 -11.72 19.69 -34.17
CA ALA A 169 -13.15 19.35 -34.32
C ALA A 169 -13.31 17.92 -34.86
N GLY A 170 -14.41 17.23 -34.57
CA GLY A 170 -14.69 15.86 -35.04
C GLY A 170 -14.88 14.86 -33.89
N PRO A 171 -15.04 13.55 -34.16
CA PRO A 171 -15.19 12.54 -33.13
C PRO A 171 -13.87 12.38 -32.35
N ALA A 172 -13.70 13.17 -31.29
CA ALA A 172 -12.52 13.11 -30.45
C ALA A 172 -12.55 11.84 -29.59
N ALA A 173 -11.51 11.03 -29.74
CA ALA A 173 -11.43 9.72 -29.13
C ALA A 173 -9.97 9.26 -29.03
N VAL A 174 -9.66 8.55 -27.94
CA VAL A 174 -8.36 7.93 -27.70
C VAL A 174 -8.63 6.55 -27.11
N ASP A 175 -8.12 5.47 -27.70
CA ASP A 175 -8.29 4.11 -27.17
C ASP A 175 -7.34 3.83 -26.01
N ALA A 176 -6.13 4.38 -26.06
CA ALA A 176 -5.19 4.35 -24.95
C ALA A 176 -4.25 5.55 -25.01
N ILE A 177 -3.82 6.05 -23.85
CA ILE A 177 -2.74 7.03 -23.72
C ILE A 177 -1.80 6.60 -22.60
N THR A 178 -0.50 6.66 -22.89
CA THR A 178 0.57 6.51 -21.92
C THR A 178 1.51 7.70 -22.08
N VAL A 179 1.87 8.34 -20.98
CA VAL A 179 2.91 9.37 -20.96
C VAL A 179 4.14 8.75 -20.34
N ASP A 180 5.17 8.58 -21.15
CA ASP A 180 6.50 8.18 -20.67
C ASP A 180 7.21 9.42 -20.13
N ALA A 181 7.43 9.44 -18.83
CA ALA A 181 8.02 10.56 -18.12
C ALA A 181 8.76 10.09 -16.87
N THR A 182 9.82 10.81 -16.52
CA THR A 182 10.50 10.62 -15.23
C THR A 182 10.12 11.76 -14.30
N PRO A 183 9.51 11.47 -13.13
CA PRO A 183 9.26 12.48 -12.11
C PRO A 183 10.49 13.30 -11.78
N ILE A 184 10.35 14.63 -11.75
CA ILE A 184 11.37 15.54 -11.26
C ILE A 184 10.92 16.03 -9.91
N VAL A 185 11.75 15.77 -8.91
CA VAL A 185 11.62 16.42 -7.61
C VAL A 185 12.33 17.77 -7.71
N ASP A 186 11.62 18.80 -8.17
CA ASP A 186 12.15 20.18 -8.09
C ASP A 186 12.41 20.51 -6.62
N SER A 187 13.59 21.07 -6.34
CA SER A 187 13.98 21.58 -5.02
C SER A 187 13.12 22.78 -4.57
N GLY A 188 12.27 23.32 -5.44
CA GLY A 188 11.51 24.55 -5.23
C GLY A 188 10.13 24.39 -4.56
N ALA A 189 9.56 23.19 -4.50
CA ALA A 189 8.26 22.95 -3.86
C ALA A 189 8.40 21.97 -2.69
N ASP A 190 9.07 22.42 -1.62
CA ASP A 190 9.35 21.64 -0.41
C ASP A 190 8.24 21.67 0.64
N THR A 191 7.09 22.26 0.31
CA THR A 191 5.95 22.29 1.22
C THR A 191 5.20 20.95 1.18
N LEU A 192 5.68 20.01 1.98
CA LEU A 192 4.86 18.85 2.37
C LEU A 192 3.71 19.34 3.26
N PRO A 193 2.52 18.70 3.19
CA PRO A 193 1.48 18.97 4.15
C PRO A 193 2.03 18.70 5.56
N PRO A 194 1.65 19.52 6.56
CA PRO A 194 2.12 19.33 7.93
C PRO A 194 1.79 17.91 8.40
N PRO A 195 2.64 17.29 9.24
CA PRO A 195 2.33 15.99 9.83
C PRO A 195 0.94 16.01 10.45
N PRO A 196 0.15 14.93 10.25
CA PRO A 196 -1.09 14.75 10.98
C PRO A 196 -0.84 15.00 12.46
N ALA A 197 -1.80 15.61 13.15
CA ALA A 197 -1.82 15.57 14.61
C ALA A 197 -1.74 14.10 15.05
N GLY A 198 -0.89 13.81 16.04
CA GLY A 198 -0.50 12.44 16.45
C GLY A 198 -1.63 11.65 17.12
N ILE A 199 -2.66 11.33 16.35
CA ILE A 199 -3.82 10.54 16.77
C ILE A 199 -3.48 9.07 16.61
N ALA A 200 -3.79 8.29 17.66
CA ALA A 200 -3.66 6.85 17.63
C ALA A 200 -4.89 6.19 16.97
N PRO A 201 -4.70 5.09 16.22
CA PRO A 201 -3.41 4.51 15.84
C PRO A 201 -2.70 5.30 14.73
N LEU A 202 -1.38 5.23 14.72
CA LEU A 202 -0.56 5.56 13.56
C LEU A 202 -0.72 4.46 12.51
N ALA A 203 -1.22 4.81 11.32
CA ALA A 203 -1.19 3.92 10.17
C ALA A 203 0.26 3.74 9.67
N VAL A 204 0.73 2.49 9.70
CA VAL A 204 1.99 2.04 9.13
C VAL A 204 1.65 1.30 7.85
N VAL A 205 2.10 1.82 6.71
CA VAL A 205 1.87 1.15 5.42
C VAL A 205 3.02 0.19 5.17
N GLU A 206 2.69 -1.07 4.88
CA GLU A 206 3.70 -2.07 4.55
C GLU A 206 4.20 -1.86 3.10
N SER A 207 5.50 -2.04 2.88
CA SER A 207 6.21 -1.78 1.62
C SER A 207 7.18 -2.91 1.32
N CYS A 208 7.16 -3.38 0.09
CA CYS A 208 8.01 -4.47 -0.38
C CYS A 208 8.98 -3.89 -1.41
N ASP A 209 10.22 -3.71 -1.00
CA ASP A 209 11.21 -2.90 -1.73
C ASP A 209 12.02 -3.74 -2.74
N LEU A 210 11.30 -4.56 -3.51
CA LEU A 210 11.82 -5.55 -4.46
C LEU A 210 12.14 -4.95 -5.85
N TRP A 211 11.80 -3.68 -6.08
CA TRP A 211 11.56 -3.15 -7.43
C TRP A 211 12.77 -2.50 -8.09
N SER A 212 13.89 -2.41 -7.38
CA SER A 212 15.21 -2.19 -7.96
C SER A 212 15.68 -3.35 -8.84
N SER A 213 15.05 -4.53 -8.75
CA SER A 213 15.37 -5.68 -9.58
C SER A 213 14.53 -5.72 -10.86
N PRO A 214 15.14 -5.65 -12.08
CA PRO A 214 14.42 -5.78 -13.34
C PRO A 214 13.67 -7.12 -13.50
N ALA A 215 14.10 -8.16 -12.78
CA ALA A 215 13.47 -9.47 -12.77
C ALA A 215 12.07 -9.44 -12.14
N MET A 216 11.87 -8.62 -11.10
CA MET A 216 10.57 -8.49 -10.42
C MET A 216 9.53 -7.82 -11.33
N TRP A 217 9.99 -6.90 -12.19
CA TRP A 217 9.14 -6.26 -13.19
C TRP A 217 8.79 -7.15 -14.39
N ALA A 218 9.56 -8.20 -14.67
CA ALA A 218 9.41 -8.98 -15.91
C ALA A 218 8.05 -9.69 -15.99
N SER A 219 7.62 -10.33 -14.90
CA SER A 219 6.32 -11.03 -14.82
C SER A 219 5.13 -10.08 -14.98
N LEU A 220 5.19 -8.89 -14.37
CA LEU A 220 4.22 -7.82 -14.57
C LEU A 220 4.23 -7.30 -16.00
N ARG A 221 5.37 -7.36 -16.70
CA ARG A 221 5.39 -6.92 -18.09
C ARG A 221 4.54 -7.80 -18.99
N ASP A 222 4.69 -9.11 -18.81
CA ASP A 222 4.18 -10.10 -19.73
C ASP A 222 2.75 -10.56 -19.37
N ARG A 223 2.44 -10.67 -18.06
CA ARG A 223 1.16 -11.19 -17.58
C ARG A 223 0.20 -10.10 -17.15
N ALA A 224 0.67 -9.15 -16.34
CA ALA A 224 -0.19 -8.16 -15.69
C ALA A 224 0.24 -6.71 -16.00
N PRO A 225 0.25 -6.29 -17.28
CA PRO A 225 0.79 -4.98 -17.68
C PRO A 225 0.03 -3.82 -17.01
N ARG A 226 -1.24 -4.04 -16.65
CA ARG A 226 -2.08 -3.06 -15.96
C ARG A 226 -1.80 -2.95 -14.46
N SER A 227 -1.17 -3.94 -13.83
CA SER A 227 -0.85 -3.85 -12.40
C SER A 227 0.29 -2.89 -12.11
N ARG A 228 1.03 -2.40 -13.12
CA ARG A 228 2.20 -1.53 -12.93
C ARG A 228 1.84 -0.13 -12.38
N PRO A 229 2.79 0.56 -11.70
CA PRO A 229 2.59 1.92 -11.20
C PRO A 229 2.14 2.88 -12.31
N LEU A 230 1.26 3.83 -11.96
CA LEU A 230 0.88 4.92 -12.88
C LEU A 230 2.09 5.78 -13.29
N THR A 231 3.08 5.90 -12.40
CA THR A 231 4.35 6.61 -12.66
C THR A 231 5.30 5.84 -13.57
N GLY A 232 4.91 4.65 -14.05
CA GLY A 232 5.77 3.76 -14.82
C GLY A 232 6.66 2.90 -13.94
N VAL A 233 7.39 1.98 -14.58
CA VAL A 233 8.37 1.12 -13.92
C VAL A 233 9.51 1.99 -13.37
N TYR A 234 9.89 1.75 -12.12
CA TYR A 234 10.90 2.53 -11.41
C TYR A 234 11.93 1.63 -10.73
N ASP A 235 13.06 2.22 -10.36
CA ASP A 235 14.07 1.62 -9.49
C ASP A 235 13.90 2.21 -8.07
N ASP A 236 13.52 1.40 -7.09
CA ASP A 236 13.33 1.85 -5.71
C ASP A 236 14.64 2.03 -4.93
N ALA A 237 15.80 1.80 -5.55
CA ALA A 237 17.10 2.26 -5.06
C ALA A 237 17.40 3.73 -5.44
N ASP A 238 16.63 4.33 -6.36
CA ASP A 238 16.75 5.75 -6.69
C ASP A 238 16.13 6.63 -5.58
N PRO A 239 16.91 7.48 -4.89
CA PRO A 239 16.38 8.37 -3.87
C PRO A 239 15.30 9.34 -4.38
N LEU A 240 15.27 9.66 -5.68
CA LEU A 240 14.21 10.51 -6.26
C LEU A 240 12.87 9.79 -6.34
N VAL A 241 12.88 8.47 -6.61
CA VAL A 241 11.68 7.63 -6.56
C VAL A 241 11.14 7.58 -5.13
N ILE A 242 12.04 7.47 -4.15
CA ILE A 242 11.65 7.46 -2.74
C ILE A 242 11.18 8.84 -2.25
N ASP A 243 11.76 9.94 -2.73
CA ASP A 243 11.22 11.29 -2.47
C ASP A 243 9.82 11.45 -3.07
N ALA A 244 9.56 10.93 -4.28
CA ALA A 244 8.23 10.91 -4.86
C ALA A 244 7.24 10.08 -4.04
N ARG A 245 7.64 8.89 -3.59
CA ARG A 245 6.88 8.03 -2.66
C ARG A 245 6.54 8.77 -1.37
N ILE A 246 7.51 9.46 -0.77
CA ILE A 246 7.29 10.24 0.45
C ILE A 246 6.28 11.36 0.18
N ARG A 247 6.40 12.12 -0.91
CA ARG A 247 5.41 13.16 -1.25
C ARG A 247 4.00 12.61 -1.35
N LEU A 248 3.87 11.45 -1.99
CA LEU A 248 2.60 10.75 -2.17
C LEU A 248 1.99 10.29 -0.85
N ALA A 249 2.78 9.59 -0.05
CA ALA A 249 2.41 9.14 1.29
C ALA A 249 1.93 10.34 2.13
N ARG A 250 2.72 11.42 2.12
CA ARG A 250 2.44 12.64 2.88
C ARG A 250 1.19 13.36 2.39
N GLY A 251 0.93 13.40 1.09
CA GLY A 251 -0.31 13.91 0.50
C GLY A 251 -1.55 13.16 1.00
N ALA A 252 -1.44 11.84 1.18
CA ALA A 252 -2.48 11.00 1.77
C ALA A 252 -2.49 11.01 3.31
N GLY A 253 -1.56 11.71 3.97
CA GLY A 253 -1.45 11.73 5.43
C GLY A 253 -0.80 10.48 6.04
N ILE A 254 -0.20 9.60 5.23
CA ILE A 254 0.63 8.49 5.69
C ILE A 254 1.94 9.06 6.22
N THR A 255 2.37 8.58 7.40
CA THR A 255 3.61 9.07 8.04
C THR A 255 4.57 7.98 8.47
N ALA A 256 4.25 6.72 8.20
CA ALA A 256 5.13 5.59 8.50
C ALA A 256 5.02 4.48 7.45
N PHE A 257 6.17 3.89 7.10
CA PHE A 257 6.24 2.64 6.36
C PHE A 257 6.84 1.51 7.21
N GLN A 258 6.54 0.27 6.86
CA GLN A 258 7.33 -0.90 7.25
C GLN A 258 7.87 -1.55 5.99
N SER A 259 9.20 -1.61 5.87
CA SER A 259 9.88 -2.14 4.70
C SER A 259 10.31 -3.58 4.91
N CYS A 260 10.03 -4.45 3.95
CA CYS A 260 10.61 -5.79 3.90
C CYS A 260 12.14 -5.70 3.85
N TRP A 261 12.80 -6.50 4.68
CA TRP A 261 14.25 -6.57 4.78
C TRP A 261 14.71 -8.01 4.57
N PHE A 262 15.68 -8.17 3.68
CA PHE A 262 16.26 -9.46 3.35
C PHE A 262 17.76 -9.43 3.58
N ARG A 263 18.26 -10.47 4.24
CA ARG A 263 19.67 -10.82 4.16
C ARG A 263 19.90 -11.52 2.82
N GLN A 264 20.95 -11.13 2.10
CA GLN A 264 21.28 -11.69 0.81
C GLN A 264 21.40 -13.23 0.86
N LYS A 265 20.96 -13.88 -0.21
CA LYS A 265 21.07 -15.33 -0.35
C LYS A 265 22.53 -15.78 -0.37
N GLY A 266 22.85 -16.80 0.42
CA GLY A 266 24.21 -17.33 0.57
C GLY A 266 25.09 -16.55 1.55
N ASN A 267 24.54 -15.57 2.28
CA ASN A 267 25.29 -14.71 3.22
C ASN A 267 25.18 -15.18 4.68
N ALA A 268 24.44 -16.25 4.98
CA ALA A 268 24.33 -16.80 6.34
C ALA A 268 25.72 -17.08 6.98
N GLY A 269 25.91 -16.72 8.26
CA GLY A 269 27.18 -16.88 8.98
C GLY A 269 28.26 -15.84 8.68
N GLN A 270 27.98 -14.82 7.85
CA GLN A 270 28.94 -13.78 7.45
C GLN A 270 28.44 -12.38 7.81
N PRO A 271 29.31 -11.35 7.83
CA PRO A 271 28.87 -9.96 7.90
C PRO A 271 27.77 -9.67 6.88
N VAL A 272 26.74 -8.97 7.35
CA VAL A 272 25.49 -8.80 6.60
C VAL A 272 25.75 -8.14 5.25
N MET A 273 25.31 -8.84 4.20
CA MET A 273 24.96 -8.23 2.92
C MET A 273 23.44 -8.20 2.81
N THR A 274 22.90 -7.05 2.43
CA THR A 274 21.47 -6.85 2.23
C THR A 274 21.06 -7.20 0.80
N GLU A 275 19.80 -7.55 0.62
CA GLU A 275 19.17 -7.76 -0.68
C GLU A 275 17.83 -6.99 -0.70
N TYR A 276 17.47 -6.42 -1.85
CA TYR A 276 16.24 -5.62 -2.01
C TYR A 276 16.08 -4.49 -0.98
N ASP A 277 17.17 -3.76 -0.68
CA ASP A 277 17.21 -2.75 0.38
C ASP A 277 17.25 -1.29 -0.11
N GLY A 278 16.98 -1.07 -1.40
CA GLY A 278 17.09 0.23 -2.05
C GLY A 278 16.32 1.33 -1.32
N ALA A 279 15.03 1.09 -1.06
CA ALA A 279 14.19 2.05 -0.35
C ALA A 279 14.60 2.21 1.12
N ILE A 280 15.05 1.14 1.79
CA ILE A 280 15.53 1.20 3.17
C ILE A 280 16.76 2.12 3.27
N ARG A 281 17.74 1.95 2.37
CA ARG A 281 18.90 2.84 2.29
C ARG A 281 18.49 4.29 1.99
N ALA A 282 17.49 4.48 1.15
CA ALA A 282 16.98 5.81 0.86
C ALA A 282 16.29 6.45 2.06
N PHE A 283 15.43 5.72 2.78
CA PHE A 283 14.81 6.20 4.02
C PHE A 283 15.84 6.46 5.12
N ALA A 284 16.90 5.65 5.21
CA ALA A 284 17.95 5.83 6.21
C ALA A 284 18.85 7.04 5.90
N ASP A 285 19.28 7.19 4.64
CA ASP A 285 20.47 7.98 4.32
C ASP A 285 20.28 8.96 3.15
N THR A 286 19.72 8.53 2.02
CA THR A 286 19.90 9.26 0.75
C THR A 286 18.70 10.09 0.29
N ALA A 287 17.47 9.69 0.60
CA ALA A 287 16.29 10.46 0.20
C ALA A 287 16.25 11.82 0.91
N ARG A 288 15.98 12.89 0.18
CA ARG A 288 16.00 14.25 0.72
C ARG A 288 14.85 14.49 1.69
N LEU A 289 13.70 13.90 1.42
CA LEU A 289 12.47 14.03 2.22
C LEU A 289 12.36 12.99 3.33
N ARG A 290 13.41 12.17 3.56
CA ARG A 290 13.40 11.09 4.55
C ARG A 290 13.00 11.52 5.96
N GLY A 291 13.24 12.78 6.33
CA GLY A 291 12.81 13.33 7.63
C GLY A 291 11.30 13.51 7.79
N ALA A 292 10.51 13.42 6.72
CA ALA A 292 9.06 13.58 6.74
C ALA A 292 8.29 12.28 6.99
N ILE A 293 8.97 11.13 6.93
CA ILE A 293 8.38 9.80 7.09
C ILE A 293 9.13 9.05 8.17
N ARG A 294 8.43 8.17 8.90
CA ARG A 294 9.05 7.15 9.75
C ARG A 294 9.14 5.83 9.00
N TRP A 295 10.04 4.95 9.40
CA TRP A 295 10.15 3.63 8.80
C TRP A 295 10.59 2.55 9.81
N SER A 296 10.17 1.31 9.59
CA SER A 296 10.59 0.14 10.38
C SER A 296 10.92 -1.05 9.47
N LEU A 297 11.49 -2.10 10.05
CA LEU A 297 11.84 -3.33 9.32
C LEU A 297 10.76 -4.40 9.52
N LEU A 298 10.48 -5.16 8.45
CA LEU A 298 9.96 -6.51 8.51
C LEU A 298 11.04 -7.45 7.98
N TRP A 299 11.70 -8.22 8.86
CA TRP A 299 12.64 -9.23 8.41
C TRP A 299 11.88 -10.43 7.85
N ASP A 300 11.94 -10.59 6.54
CA ASP A 300 11.36 -11.73 5.84
C ASP A 300 12.32 -12.93 5.91
N ASN A 301 12.50 -13.42 7.13
CA ASN A 301 13.34 -14.57 7.43
C ASN A 301 12.70 -15.89 7.02
N ALA A 302 11.49 -15.89 6.46
CA ALA A 302 10.77 -17.06 6.00
C ALA A 302 10.96 -17.30 4.49
N ASN A 303 11.19 -16.24 3.73
CA ASN A 303 11.27 -16.28 2.28
C ASN A 303 12.59 -16.91 1.78
N PRO A 304 12.53 -17.80 0.77
CA PRO A 304 13.72 -18.43 0.21
C PRO A 304 14.64 -17.48 -0.57
N ALA A 305 14.15 -16.29 -0.96
CA ALA A 305 14.95 -15.26 -1.63
C ALA A 305 16.04 -14.68 -0.70
N GLY A 306 15.83 -14.72 0.61
CA GLY A 306 16.82 -14.31 1.60
C GLY A 306 17.34 -15.47 2.45
N ASP A 307 18.38 -15.16 3.23
CA ASP A 307 18.86 -16.04 4.29
C ASP A 307 18.37 -15.64 5.67
N GLY A 308 18.29 -16.63 6.55
CA GLY A 308 18.07 -16.43 7.98
C GLY A 308 19.40 -16.30 8.71
N VAL A 309 19.54 -17.03 9.81
CA VAL A 309 20.80 -17.16 10.56
C VAL A 309 21.24 -18.62 10.68
N THR A 310 22.53 -18.84 10.91
CA THR A 310 23.09 -20.17 11.18
C THR A 310 22.96 -20.59 12.63
N ASP A 311 23.08 -19.63 13.56
CA ASP A 311 23.08 -19.83 15.00
C ASP A 311 22.91 -18.48 15.74
N ALA A 312 23.06 -18.51 17.07
CA ALA A 312 22.95 -17.33 17.93
C ALA A 312 24.09 -16.31 17.75
N GLY A 313 25.31 -16.77 17.45
CA GLY A 313 26.44 -15.88 17.17
C GLY A 313 26.20 -15.11 15.88
N ASP A 314 25.79 -15.81 14.82
CA ASP A 314 25.44 -15.17 13.55
C ASP A 314 24.30 -14.14 13.70
N PHE A 315 23.28 -14.43 14.51
CA PHE A 315 22.25 -13.45 14.79
C PHE A 315 22.77 -12.23 15.57
N LEU A 316 23.54 -12.42 16.63
CA LEU A 316 23.97 -11.32 17.50
C LEU A 316 25.08 -10.47 16.88
N ASP A 317 26.09 -11.12 16.32
CA ASP A 317 27.33 -10.50 15.86
C ASP A 317 27.21 -9.91 14.45
N HIS A 318 26.28 -10.44 13.64
CA HIS A 318 26.04 -9.94 12.29
C HIS A 318 24.69 -9.24 12.17
N VAL A 319 23.57 -9.96 12.29
CA VAL A 319 22.24 -9.40 11.96
C VAL A 319 21.83 -8.28 12.92
N ALA A 320 21.83 -8.56 14.23
CA ALA A 320 21.44 -7.59 15.25
C ALA A 320 22.43 -6.42 15.33
N ALA A 321 23.74 -6.70 15.28
CA ALA A 321 24.76 -5.67 15.25
C ALA A 321 24.61 -4.72 14.05
N PHE A 322 24.35 -5.29 12.86
CA PHE A 322 24.09 -4.51 11.64
C PHE A 322 22.86 -3.62 11.79
N TRP A 323 21.72 -4.16 12.27
CA TRP A 323 20.54 -3.33 12.47
C TRP A 323 20.79 -2.18 13.45
N ILE A 324 21.44 -2.46 14.58
CA ILE A 324 21.75 -1.44 15.59
C ILE A 324 22.59 -0.31 14.99
N ALA A 325 23.63 -0.65 14.23
CA ALA A 325 24.59 0.31 13.69
C ALA A 325 24.10 1.04 12.43
N ALA A 326 23.34 0.36 11.56
CA ALA A 326 22.95 0.91 10.27
C ALA A 326 21.58 1.62 10.33
N TYR A 327 20.66 1.17 11.19
CA TYR A 327 19.25 1.51 11.09
C TYR A 327 18.61 2.02 12.37
N LEU A 328 18.84 1.36 13.52
CA LEU A 328 18.06 1.66 14.72
C LEU A 328 18.38 3.03 15.31
N ASP A 329 19.56 3.59 15.07
CA ASP A 329 19.95 4.92 15.55
C ASP A 329 19.35 6.08 14.72
N ARG A 330 18.74 5.78 13.56
CA ARG A 330 18.26 6.83 12.65
C ARG A 330 17.14 7.63 13.28
N PRO A 331 17.16 8.97 13.17
CA PRO A 331 16.19 9.85 13.83
C PRO A 331 14.76 9.66 13.30
N ASN A 332 14.62 9.13 12.09
CA ASN A 332 13.34 8.80 11.46
C ASN A 332 12.98 7.31 11.56
N TYR A 333 13.72 6.49 12.32
CA TYR A 333 13.30 5.12 12.60
C TYR A 333 12.03 5.12 13.47
N LEU A 334 11.07 4.27 13.12
CA LEU A 334 9.78 4.19 13.80
C LEU A 334 9.96 3.64 15.22
N ARG A 335 9.42 4.39 16.17
CA ARG A 335 9.48 4.06 17.60
C ARG A 335 8.11 4.17 18.24
N VAL A 336 7.77 3.20 19.08
CA VAL A 336 6.60 3.26 19.98
C VAL A 336 7.12 3.32 21.41
N GLN A 337 6.79 4.39 22.14
CA GLN A 337 7.27 4.60 23.51
C GLN A 337 8.81 4.51 23.61
N GLY A 338 9.53 5.06 22.63
CA GLY A 338 10.99 5.02 22.54
C GLY A 338 11.58 3.69 22.06
N ARG A 339 10.77 2.64 21.90
CA ARG A 339 11.20 1.29 21.46
C ARG A 339 11.26 1.21 19.93
N PRO A 340 12.39 0.86 19.30
CA PRO A 340 12.47 0.70 17.86
C PRO A 340 11.65 -0.52 17.42
N VAL A 341 10.81 -0.35 16.39
CA VAL A 341 9.87 -1.39 15.93
C VAL A 341 10.54 -2.31 14.91
N ILE A 342 10.47 -3.62 15.12
CA ILE A 342 10.96 -4.65 14.18
C ILE A 342 9.93 -5.77 14.10
N ALA A 343 9.44 -6.08 12.90
CA ALA A 343 8.67 -7.30 12.63
C ALA A 343 9.58 -8.43 12.14
N ILE A 344 9.25 -9.68 12.48
CA ILE A 344 9.96 -10.87 11.99
C ILE A 344 8.93 -11.87 11.48
N ALA A 345 9.08 -12.28 10.21
CA ALA A 345 8.10 -13.06 9.46
C ALA A 345 7.83 -14.46 10.05
N SER A 346 8.86 -15.13 10.57
CA SER A 346 8.73 -16.46 11.17
C SER A 346 9.55 -16.57 12.47
N PRO A 347 8.90 -16.37 13.63
CA PRO A 347 9.49 -16.66 14.94
C PRO A 347 9.88 -18.15 15.10
N GLU A 348 9.13 -19.07 14.47
CA GLU A 348 9.38 -20.51 14.52
C GLU A 348 10.69 -20.86 13.81
N ARG A 349 10.89 -20.36 12.58
CA ARG A 349 12.13 -20.57 11.83
C ARG A 349 13.32 -19.96 12.58
N LEU A 350 13.15 -18.75 13.11
CA LEU A 350 14.19 -18.11 13.92
C LEU A 350 14.54 -18.97 15.14
N ALA A 351 13.55 -19.42 15.90
CA ALA A 351 13.80 -20.25 17.08
C ALA A 351 14.52 -21.56 16.73
N GLY A 352 14.13 -22.21 15.62
CA GLY A 352 14.81 -23.40 15.11
C GLY A 352 16.28 -23.15 14.77
N GLN A 353 16.56 -22.07 14.01
CA GLN A 353 17.92 -21.68 13.63
C GLN A 353 18.79 -21.29 14.83
N LEU A 354 18.20 -20.74 15.89
CA LEU A 354 18.91 -20.38 17.11
C LEU A 354 19.19 -21.57 18.04
N GLY A 355 18.77 -22.79 17.70
CA GLY A 355 18.96 -23.98 18.54
C GLY A 355 17.80 -24.27 19.50
N GLY A 356 16.59 -23.84 19.17
CA GLY A 356 15.36 -24.09 19.92
C GLY A 356 14.97 -22.97 20.89
N GLU A 357 13.80 -23.12 21.52
CA GLU A 357 13.15 -22.07 22.31
C GLU A 357 14.04 -21.47 23.41
N ALA A 358 14.73 -22.31 24.20
CA ALA A 358 15.55 -21.84 25.31
C ALA A 358 16.75 -21.01 24.84
N ALA A 359 17.36 -21.39 23.71
CA ALA A 359 18.45 -20.64 23.10
C ALA A 359 17.92 -19.34 22.48
N ALA A 360 16.83 -19.40 21.72
CA ALA A 360 16.17 -18.24 21.14
C ALA A 360 15.81 -17.18 22.20
N ARG A 361 15.22 -17.59 23.34
CA ARG A 361 14.91 -16.67 24.45
C ARG A 361 16.16 -15.95 24.97
N ARG A 362 17.27 -16.66 25.16
CA ARG A 362 18.53 -16.06 25.60
C ARG A 362 19.09 -15.10 24.55
N THR A 363 19.05 -15.49 23.28
CA THR A 363 19.53 -14.67 22.16
C THR A 363 18.72 -13.39 22.00
N ILE A 364 17.39 -13.45 22.05
CA ILE A 364 16.52 -12.25 21.99
C ILE A 364 16.78 -11.33 23.20
N ALA A 365 16.94 -11.88 24.40
CA ALA A 365 17.30 -11.09 25.57
C ALA A 365 18.68 -10.40 25.41
N ALA A 366 19.66 -11.09 24.81
CA ALA A 366 20.98 -10.55 24.53
C ALA A 366 20.94 -9.43 23.47
N PHE A 367 20.14 -9.59 22.41
CA PHE A 367 19.90 -8.55 21.42
C PHE A 367 19.30 -7.29 22.05
N ARG A 368 18.24 -7.45 22.84
CA ARG A 368 17.62 -6.34 23.59
C ARG A 368 18.63 -5.63 24.50
N ALA A 369 19.50 -6.37 25.17
CA ALA A 369 20.55 -5.79 26.00
C ALA A 369 21.60 -5.05 25.17
N ALA A 370 21.98 -5.57 24.00
CA ALA A 370 22.91 -4.91 23.08
C ALA A 370 22.32 -3.58 22.54
N ALA A 371 21.06 -3.59 22.12
CA ALA A 371 20.34 -2.41 21.65
C ALA A 371 20.26 -1.31 22.74
N ARG A 372 19.96 -1.69 23.99
CA ARG A 372 19.99 -0.74 25.13
C ARG A 372 21.39 -0.17 25.37
N ARG A 373 22.44 -1.01 25.35
CA ARG A 373 23.83 -0.54 25.53
C ARG A 373 24.27 0.41 24.43
N ALA A 374 23.81 0.20 23.21
CA ALA A 374 24.07 1.08 22.07
C ALA A 374 23.25 2.39 22.10
N GLY A 375 22.38 2.59 23.08
CA GLY A 375 21.56 3.80 23.21
C GLY A 375 20.36 3.86 22.28
N VAL A 376 20.10 2.82 21.48
CA VAL A 376 18.96 2.78 20.53
C VAL A 376 17.65 2.29 21.17
N GLY A 377 17.64 1.99 22.47
CA GLY A 377 16.46 1.56 23.23
C GLY A 377 16.19 0.05 23.18
N ASP A 378 15.13 -0.41 23.86
CA ASP A 378 14.70 -1.82 23.86
C ASP A 378 13.77 -2.11 22.67
N PRO A 379 14.16 -2.96 21.69
CA PRO A 379 13.33 -3.27 20.52
C PRO A 379 11.92 -3.76 20.88
N LEU A 380 10.92 -3.27 20.15
CA LEU A 380 9.57 -3.81 20.12
C LEU A 380 9.49 -4.82 18.98
N LEU A 381 9.38 -6.10 19.33
CA LEU A 381 9.41 -7.21 18.39
C LEU A 381 7.99 -7.67 18.05
N ILE A 382 7.63 -7.61 16.78
CA ILE A 382 6.34 -8.03 16.25
C ILE A 382 6.51 -9.37 15.54
N ALA A 383 5.72 -10.36 15.95
CA ALA A 383 5.65 -11.66 15.28
C ALA A 383 4.64 -11.59 14.14
N VAL A 384 4.96 -12.13 12.98
CA VAL A 384 3.98 -12.29 11.89
C VAL A 384 3.35 -13.69 11.98
N ASN A 385 2.02 -13.75 11.96
CA ASN A 385 1.27 -15.01 11.85
C ASN A 385 0.05 -14.82 10.94
N ASN A 386 0.21 -15.24 9.68
CA ASN A 386 -0.81 -15.08 8.64
C ASN A 386 -1.86 -16.20 8.69
N ALA A 387 -1.44 -17.42 9.05
CA ALA A 387 -2.18 -18.64 8.74
C ALA A 387 -3.22 -19.04 9.80
N SER A 388 -2.98 -18.73 11.08
CA SER A 388 -3.81 -19.28 12.16
C SER A 388 -4.23 -18.18 13.13
N PRO A 389 -5.34 -17.46 12.84
CA PRO A 389 -5.87 -16.44 13.74
C PRO A 389 -6.17 -16.94 15.15
N ALA A 390 -6.50 -18.22 15.31
CA ALA A 390 -6.78 -18.85 16.61
C ALA A 390 -5.55 -19.46 17.30
N ALA A 391 -4.35 -19.29 16.74
CA ALA A 391 -3.12 -19.76 17.39
C ALA A 391 -2.84 -18.94 18.67
N ASP A 392 -2.32 -19.60 19.70
CA ASP A 392 -2.00 -18.95 20.97
C ASP A 392 -0.68 -18.16 20.95
N ASN A 393 0.09 -18.26 19.85
CA ASN A 393 1.38 -17.59 19.63
C ASN A 393 2.38 -17.81 20.78
N ALA A 394 2.32 -18.95 21.46
CA ALA A 394 3.04 -19.14 22.71
C ALA A 394 4.56 -19.24 22.53
N LEU A 395 5.05 -19.79 21.42
CA LEU A 395 6.49 -19.80 21.14
C LEU A 395 7.04 -18.37 21.06
N ALA A 396 6.45 -17.53 20.21
CA ALA A 396 6.83 -16.13 20.05
C ALA A 396 6.78 -15.37 21.39
N SER A 397 5.71 -15.59 22.18
CA SER A 397 5.59 -15.04 23.55
C SER A 397 6.74 -15.49 24.46
N ARG A 398 7.07 -16.80 24.51
CA ARG A 398 8.10 -17.34 25.40
C ARG A 398 9.53 -16.93 25.02
N ILE A 399 9.80 -16.71 23.74
CA ILE A 399 11.13 -16.24 23.28
C ILE A 399 11.30 -14.72 23.35
N GLY A 400 10.22 -13.97 23.66
CA GLY A 400 10.30 -12.55 23.97
C GLY A 400 9.83 -11.61 22.86
N PHE A 401 8.84 -12.00 22.05
CA PHE A 401 8.10 -11.06 21.20
C PHE A 401 7.08 -10.27 22.02
N ASP A 402 6.73 -9.08 21.56
CA ASP A 402 5.84 -8.14 22.29
C ASP A 402 4.44 -8.06 21.71
N ALA A 403 4.27 -8.41 20.44
CA ALA A 403 3.00 -8.29 19.73
C ALA A 403 2.93 -9.24 18.53
N VAL A 404 1.73 -9.41 17.96
CA VAL A 404 1.51 -10.23 16.77
C VAL A 404 0.70 -9.48 15.71
N MET A 405 1.08 -9.60 14.44
CA MET A 405 0.35 -9.08 13.29
C MET A 405 0.13 -10.18 12.25
N ALA A 406 -0.61 -9.86 11.20
CA ALA A 406 -0.79 -10.72 10.03
C ALA A 406 -0.68 -9.90 8.76
N TYR A 407 0.25 -10.29 7.91
CA TYR A 407 0.43 -9.75 6.58
C TYR A 407 -0.63 -10.33 5.62
N ALA A 408 -1.14 -9.51 4.72
CA ALA A 408 -2.15 -9.87 3.73
C ALA A 408 -3.42 -10.52 4.32
N SER A 409 -3.81 -10.14 5.55
CA SER A 409 -5.02 -10.68 6.19
C SER A 409 -6.28 -10.26 5.40
N PRO A 410 -7.24 -11.17 5.13
CA PRO A 410 -7.39 -12.52 5.67
C PRO A 410 -6.93 -13.64 4.72
N MET A 411 -6.14 -13.36 3.67
CA MET A 411 -5.83 -14.30 2.58
C MET A 411 -5.42 -15.70 3.07
N PHE A 412 -4.44 -15.74 3.98
CA PHE A 412 -3.84 -16.99 4.43
C PHE A 412 -4.53 -17.63 5.63
N THR A 413 -5.58 -16.99 6.17
CA THR A 413 -6.21 -17.41 7.44
C THR A 413 -7.04 -18.68 7.33
N GLY A 414 -7.35 -19.13 6.11
CA GLY A 414 -8.30 -20.23 5.85
C GLY A 414 -9.76 -19.86 6.12
N LEU A 415 -10.08 -18.58 6.40
CA LEU A 415 -11.43 -18.13 6.71
C LEU A 415 -12.24 -17.69 5.48
N LEU A 416 -11.58 -17.52 4.32
CA LEU A 416 -12.23 -17.19 3.06
C LEU A 416 -12.97 -18.42 2.50
N PRO A 417 -14.17 -18.26 1.93
CA PRO A 417 -15.00 -19.38 1.48
C PRO A 417 -14.54 -20.02 0.17
N GLY A 418 -13.58 -19.41 -0.54
CA GLY A 418 -13.09 -19.89 -1.82
C GLY A 418 -12.03 -18.96 -2.42
N PRO A 419 -11.55 -19.26 -3.64
CA PRO A 419 -10.46 -18.53 -4.29
C PRO A 419 -10.84 -17.14 -4.82
N HIS A 420 -12.14 -16.82 -4.96
CA HIS A 420 -12.62 -15.52 -5.45
C HIS A 420 -13.74 -15.00 -4.53
N PRO A 421 -13.41 -14.63 -3.29
CA PRO A 421 -14.42 -14.16 -2.34
C PRO A 421 -14.92 -12.77 -2.74
N ASP A 422 -16.21 -12.52 -2.51
CA ASP A 422 -16.75 -11.18 -2.65
C ASP A 422 -16.34 -10.27 -1.48
N ALA A 423 -16.57 -8.96 -1.62
CA ALA A 423 -16.21 -7.98 -0.60
C ALA A 423 -16.85 -8.25 0.78
N ALA A 424 -18.08 -8.75 0.83
CA ALA A 424 -18.76 -9.03 2.10
C ALA A 424 -18.12 -10.23 2.81
N GLN A 425 -17.74 -11.26 2.04
CA GLN A 425 -17.03 -12.44 2.53
C GLN A 425 -15.64 -12.09 3.06
N VAL A 426 -14.91 -11.21 2.37
CA VAL A 426 -13.59 -10.70 2.81
C VAL A 426 -13.73 -9.93 4.13
N LEU A 427 -14.65 -8.97 4.19
CA LEU A 427 -14.88 -8.18 5.41
C LEU A 427 -15.30 -9.08 6.59
N ASP A 428 -16.07 -10.13 6.34
CA ASP A 428 -16.44 -11.09 7.36
C ASP A 428 -15.28 -11.95 7.85
N ALA A 429 -14.49 -12.49 6.93
CA ALA A 429 -13.29 -13.24 7.26
C ALA A 429 -12.31 -12.40 8.08
N GLU A 430 -12.13 -11.12 7.73
CA GLU A 430 -11.24 -10.22 8.45
C GLU A 430 -11.73 -9.92 9.88
N ARG A 431 -13.04 -9.64 10.06
CA ARG A 431 -13.63 -9.49 11.40
C ARG A 431 -13.44 -10.74 12.26
N ARG A 432 -13.67 -11.93 11.69
CA ARG A 432 -13.45 -13.21 12.38
C ARG A 432 -11.98 -13.43 12.72
N ALA A 433 -11.07 -13.08 11.81
CA ALA A 433 -9.63 -13.17 12.05
C ALA A 433 -9.20 -12.27 13.22
N TRP A 434 -9.64 -11.01 13.25
CA TRP A 434 -9.33 -10.12 14.38
C TRP A 434 -9.96 -10.56 15.70
N ALA A 435 -11.17 -11.12 15.68
CA ALA A 435 -11.83 -11.63 16.88
C ALA A 435 -11.09 -12.85 17.44
N ALA A 436 -10.70 -13.78 16.57
CA ALA A 436 -9.95 -14.97 16.95
C ALA A 436 -8.57 -14.61 17.53
N ARG A 437 -7.81 -13.70 16.86
CA ARG A 437 -6.49 -13.28 17.35
C ARG A 437 -6.57 -12.64 18.74
N LEU A 438 -7.55 -11.79 18.96
CA LEU A 438 -7.77 -11.14 20.26
C LEU A 438 -8.15 -12.15 21.35
N ALA A 439 -8.92 -13.19 21.02
CA ALA A 439 -9.39 -14.17 21.99
C ALA A 439 -8.34 -15.22 22.36
N HIS A 440 -7.45 -15.58 21.43
CA HIS A 440 -6.59 -16.76 21.59
C HIS A 440 -5.10 -16.43 21.79
N SER A 441 -4.60 -15.32 21.23
CA SER A 441 -3.17 -15.00 21.27
C SER A 441 -2.71 -14.60 22.68
N ARG A 442 -1.55 -15.11 23.11
CA ARG A 442 -0.83 -14.63 24.29
C ARG A 442 -0.12 -13.29 24.05
N LEU A 443 0.12 -12.95 22.79
CA LEU A 443 0.67 -11.66 22.37
C LEU A 443 -0.46 -10.68 22.05
N PRO A 444 -0.37 -9.40 22.49
CA PRO A 444 -1.24 -8.33 22.02
C PRO A 444 -1.29 -8.29 20.48
N PRO A 445 -2.48 -8.42 19.86
CA PRO A 445 -2.59 -8.34 18.42
C PRO A 445 -2.55 -6.89 17.94
N LEU A 446 -1.93 -6.67 16.78
CA LEU A 446 -2.12 -5.47 15.98
C LEU A 446 -3.30 -5.68 15.04
N VAL A 447 -3.97 -4.58 14.70
CA VAL A 447 -4.96 -4.58 13.62
C VAL A 447 -4.21 -4.39 12.30
N THR A 448 -4.63 -5.12 11.28
CA THR A 448 -4.07 -5.11 9.91
C THR A 448 -5.24 -4.89 8.95
N ALA A 449 -5.00 -4.24 7.82
CA ALA A 449 -6.02 -3.97 6.81
C ALA A 449 -5.40 -4.12 5.42
N SER A 450 -5.82 -5.14 4.68
CA SER A 450 -5.29 -5.38 3.33
C SER A 450 -6.33 -5.00 2.28
N ILE A 451 -5.91 -4.21 1.27
CA ILE A 451 -6.78 -3.85 0.14
C ILE A 451 -7.17 -5.08 -0.70
N GLY A 452 -6.32 -6.09 -0.68
CA GLY A 452 -6.45 -7.27 -1.52
C GLY A 452 -5.41 -8.34 -1.21
N TYR A 453 -5.43 -9.36 -2.04
CA TYR A 453 -4.32 -10.24 -2.37
C TYR A 453 -4.74 -11.01 -3.63
N ASP A 454 -3.97 -10.91 -4.72
CA ASP A 454 -4.08 -11.76 -5.90
C ASP A 454 -2.70 -11.89 -6.57
N ALA A 455 -1.99 -12.97 -6.24
CA ALA A 455 -0.65 -13.23 -6.76
C ALA A 455 -0.60 -13.70 -8.21
N TRP A 456 -1.71 -13.62 -8.96
CA TRP A 456 -1.75 -13.97 -10.38
C TRP A 456 -0.59 -13.41 -11.22
N PRO A 457 -0.12 -12.16 -11.06
CA PRO A 457 1.01 -11.64 -11.83
C PRO A 457 2.27 -12.53 -11.75
N TRP A 458 2.55 -13.09 -10.58
CA TRP A 458 3.71 -13.96 -10.35
C TRP A 458 3.37 -15.45 -10.48
N SER A 459 2.25 -15.87 -9.91
CA SER A 459 1.83 -17.27 -9.82
C SER A 459 1.25 -17.82 -11.13
N GLY A 460 0.64 -16.94 -11.94
CA GLY A 460 -0.18 -17.33 -13.09
C GLY A 460 -1.54 -17.94 -12.71
N VAL A 461 -1.91 -17.93 -11.43
CA VAL A 461 -3.17 -18.46 -10.90
C VAL A 461 -3.95 -17.31 -10.27
N GLU A 462 -5.12 -17.03 -10.84
CA GLU A 462 -6.07 -16.06 -10.29
C GLU A 462 -6.74 -16.70 -9.08
N ALA A 463 -6.37 -16.23 -7.90
CA ALA A 463 -6.90 -16.71 -6.63
C ALA A 463 -6.66 -15.60 -5.61
N GLY A 464 -7.69 -14.81 -5.39
CA GLY A 464 -7.56 -13.58 -4.68
C GLY A 464 -8.79 -12.70 -4.65
N TYR A 465 -8.59 -11.52 -4.09
CA TYR A 465 -9.59 -10.46 -4.03
C TYR A 465 -8.90 -9.10 -4.12
N HIS A 466 -9.65 -8.11 -4.59
CA HIS A 466 -9.29 -6.70 -4.47
C HIS A 466 -10.56 -5.94 -4.10
N LEU A 467 -10.54 -5.22 -2.98
CA LEU A 467 -11.69 -4.47 -2.50
C LEU A 467 -11.93 -3.25 -3.40
N ASP A 468 -13.21 -2.94 -3.64
CA ASP A 468 -13.60 -1.68 -4.23
C ASP A 468 -13.48 -0.52 -3.21
N ALA A 469 -13.63 0.72 -3.67
CA ALA A 469 -13.50 1.90 -2.83
C ALA A 469 -14.45 1.92 -1.62
N ARG A 470 -15.63 1.30 -1.74
CA ARG A 470 -16.65 1.25 -0.67
C ARG A 470 -16.22 0.25 0.40
N ALA A 471 -15.89 -0.98 0.00
CA ALA A 471 -15.49 -2.02 0.91
C ALA A 471 -14.14 -1.70 1.57
N TRP A 472 -13.22 -1.08 0.82
CA TRP A 472 -11.95 -0.62 1.37
C TRP A 472 -12.13 0.45 2.45
N ARG A 473 -13.00 1.44 2.20
CA ARG A 473 -13.34 2.46 3.19
C ARG A 473 -13.93 1.85 4.45
N GLU A 474 -14.87 0.92 4.29
CA GLU A 474 -15.48 0.21 5.41
C GLU A 474 -14.43 -0.55 6.23
N LEU A 475 -13.55 -1.31 5.55
CA LEU A 475 -12.48 -2.04 6.21
C LEU A 475 -11.60 -1.11 7.03
N LEU A 476 -11.11 -0.02 6.42
CA LEU A 476 -10.27 0.96 7.10
C LEU A 476 -10.97 1.57 8.33
N HIS A 477 -12.22 2.01 8.23
CA HIS A 477 -12.95 2.53 9.39
C HIS A 477 -13.07 1.50 10.51
N GLN A 478 -13.43 0.25 10.19
CA GLN A 478 -13.48 -0.83 11.18
C GLN A 478 -12.12 -1.06 11.83
N SER A 479 -11.04 -1.03 11.05
CA SER A 479 -9.68 -1.22 11.55
C SER A 479 -9.26 -0.11 12.52
N PHE A 480 -9.53 1.15 12.19
CA PHE A 480 -9.26 2.29 13.07
C PHE A 480 -10.02 2.20 14.39
N VAL A 481 -11.34 1.97 14.33
CA VAL A 481 -12.18 1.83 15.52
C VAL A 481 -11.68 0.67 16.39
N ARG A 482 -11.30 -0.45 15.78
CA ARG A 482 -10.83 -1.62 16.49
C ARG A 482 -9.49 -1.39 17.17
N ALA A 483 -8.55 -0.74 16.49
CA ALA A 483 -7.25 -0.39 17.07
C ALA A 483 -7.42 0.59 18.25
N GLN A 484 -8.29 1.60 18.13
CA GLN A 484 -8.59 2.53 19.22
C GLN A 484 -9.25 1.84 20.43
N ALA A 485 -10.01 0.77 20.20
CA ALA A 485 -10.62 -0.03 21.25
C ALA A 485 -9.63 -0.96 21.98
N LEU A 486 -8.41 -1.17 21.45
CA LEU A 486 -7.37 -1.92 22.15
C LEU A 486 -6.85 -1.12 23.36
N PRO A 487 -6.41 -1.79 24.44
CA PRO A 487 -6.00 -1.12 25.66
C PRO A 487 -4.87 -0.08 25.43
N PRO A 488 -5.01 1.15 25.97
CA PRO A 488 -3.95 2.15 25.91
C PRO A 488 -2.62 1.59 26.43
N GLY A 489 -1.55 1.89 25.72
CA GLY A 489 -0.21 1.39 26.04
C GLY A 489 0.17 0.08 25.35
N GLN A 490 -0.79 -0.67 24.78
CA GLN A 490 -0.47 -1.82 23.92
C GLN A 490 -0.03 -1.35 22.52
N PRO A 491 0.89 -2.10 21.85
CA PRO A 491 1.32 -1.77 20.49
C PRO A 491 0.17 -1.63 19.49
N GLY A 492 -0.88 -2.46 19.59
CA GLY A 492 -2.04 -2.40 18.71
C GLY A 492 -2.95 -1.19 18.90
N HIS A 493 -2.88 -0.49 20.04
CA HIS A 493 -3.52 0.82 20.20
C HIS A 493 -2.73 1.91 19.46
N ALA A 494 -1.40 1.81 19.47
CA ALA A 494 -0.50 2.79 18.88
C ALA A 494 -0.35 2.63 17.37
N LEU A 495 -0.45 1.41 16.84
CA LEU A 495 -0.15 1.07 15.46
C LEU A 495 -1.31 0.33 14.79
N LEU A 496 -1.58 0.69 13.54
CA LEU A 496 -2.45 -0.01 12.60
C LEU A 496 -1.63 -0.28 11.35
N TYR A 497 -1.65 -1.52 10.86
CA TYR A 497 -0.93 -1.89 9.64
C TYR A 497 -1.86 -1.91 8.42
N VAL A 498 -1.35 -1.45 7.28
CA VAL A 498 -2.11 -1.28 6.04
C VAL A 498 -1.31 -1.84 4.87
N ASP A 499 -1.90 -2.81 4.17
CA ASP A 499 -1.23 -3.59 3.13
C ASP A 499 -1.81 -3.31 1.74
N ASN A 500 -0.99 -3.12 0.70
CA ASN A 500 0.47 -2.82 0.70
C ASN A 500 0.75 -1.64 -0.22
N TRP A 501 1.82 -0.88 0.04
CA TRP A 501 2.23 0.23 -0.82
C TRP A 501 2.41 -0.25 -2.26
N ASN A 502 3.34 -1.15 -2.50
CA ASN A 502 3.87 -1.45 -3.83
C ASN A 502 4.01 -2.94 -4.13
N GLU A 503 3.23 -3.83 -3.51
CA GLU A 503 3.36 -5.27 -3.76
C GLU A 503 2.60 -5.71 -5.02
N TYR A 504 3.12 -5.28 -6.17
CA TYR A 504 2.53 -5.50 -7.49
C TYR A 504 2.44 -6.98 -7.87
N GLY A 505 3.41 -7.78 -7.41
CA GLY A 505 3.46 -9.21 -7.66
C GLY A 505 2.33 -10.00 -7.03
N GLU A 506 1.93 -9.58 -5.84
CA GLU A 506 0.84 -10.16 -5.05
C GLU A 506 -0.49 -9.43 -5.23
N GLY A 507 -0.54 -8.40 -6.10
CA GLY A 507 -1.80 -7.80 -6.56
C GLY A 507 -2.58 -6.96 -5.54
N HIS A 508 -1.96 -6.58 -4.42
CA HIS A 508 -2.60 -5.82 -3.34
C HIS A 508 -1.93 -4.48 -3.07
N VAL A 509 -2.05 -3.61 -4.06
CA VAL A 509 -1.29 -2.37 -4.16
C VAL A 509 -2.18 -1.17 -3.87
N ILE A 510 -1.76 -0.31 -2.93
CA ILE A 510 -2.38 0.99 -2.70
C ILE A 510 -1.65 2.12 -3.44
N GLU A 511 -0.38 1.93 -3.81
CA GLU A 511 0.30 2.79 -4.77
C GLU A 511 -0.49 2.76 -6.09
N PRO A 512 -0.84 3.94 -6.61
CA PRO A 512 -1.65 4.03 -7.80
C PRO A 512 -1.03 3.36 -9.01
N SER A 513 -1.87 2.58 -9.67
CA SER A 513 -1.52 1.69 -10.77
C SER A 513 -2.48 1.87 -11.95
N LEU A 514 -2.12 1.34 -13.12
CA LEU A 514 -2.97 1.35 -14.31
C LEU A 514 -4.22 0.44 -14.19
N ALA A 515 -4.29 -0.40 -13.16
CA ALA A 515 -5.42 -1.28 -12.91
C ALA A 515 -6.45 -0.60 -11.98
N TRP A 516 -5.96 0.13 -10.97
CA TRP A 516 -6.79 0.60 -9.86
C TRP A 516 -6.80 2.13 -9.68
N GLY A 517 -6.08 2.86 -10.53
CA GLY A 517 -5.96 4.31 -10.45
C GLY A 517 -5.46 4.75 -9.06
N SER A 518 -5.91 5.92 -8.59
CA SER A 518 -5.56 6.42 -7.26
C SER A 518 -6.53 6.04 -6.13
N SER A 519 -7.54 5.20 -6.42
CA SER A 519 -8.70 5.05 -5.53
C SER A 519 -8.35 4.52 -4.14
N ALA A 520 -7.49 3.50 -4.05
CA ALA A 520 -7.10 2.91 -2.77
C ALA A 520 -6.39 3.93 -1.84
N LEU A 521 -5.47 4.72 -2.41
CA LEU A 521 -4.75 5.75 -1.67
C LEU A 521 -5.63 6.96 -1.32
N ASP A 522 -6.50 7.39 -2.23
CA ASP A 522 -7.43 8.50 -1.99
C ASP A 522 -8.39 8.16 -0.83
N VAL A 523 -8.94 6.93 -0.82
CA VAL A 523 -9.79 6.44 0.26
C VAL A 523 -9.03 6.37 1.59
N LEU A 524 -7.81 5.83 1.59
CA LEU A 524 -6.97 5.81 2.79
C LEU A 524 -6.73 7.23 3.31
N GLY A 525 -6.38 8.17 2.44
CA GLY A 525 -6.14 9.55 2.82
C GLY A 525 -7.38 10.30 3.28
N GLU A 526 -8.58 9.92 2.85
CA GLU A 526 -9.83 10.41 3.41
C GLU A 526 -10.08 9.87 4.83
N VAL A 527 -9.92 8.56 5.04
CA VAL A 527 -10.11 7.97 6.38
C VAL A 527 -9.09 8.53 7.37
N LEU A 528 -7.83 8.67 6.97
CA LEU A 528 -6.77 9.27 7.78
C LEU A 528 -7.02 10.75 8.13
N ARG A 529 -7.86 11.45 7.35
CA ARG A 529 -8.27 12.83 7.64
C ARG A 529 -9.57 12.90 8.47
N GLN A 530 -10.47 11.95 8.32
CA GLN A 530 -11.74 11.87 9.07
C GLN A 530 -11.57 11.28 10.47
N GLY A 531 -10.60 10.38 10.68
CA GLY A 531 -10.21 9.91 12.00
C GLY A 531 -9.48 10.97 12.85
N ARG A 532 -9.53 12.23 12.42
CA ARG A 532 -8.90 13.38 13.09
C ARG A 532 -9.90 14.26 13.79
#